data_AF-K3WM36-F1
#
_entry.id   AF-K3WM36-F1
#
_cell.length_a   1.000
_cell.length_b   1.000
_cell.length_c   1.000
_cell.angle_alpha   90.00
_cell.angle_beta   90.00
_cell.angle_gamma   90.00
#
_symmetry.space_group_name_H-M   'P 1'
#
loop_
_entity.id
_entity.type
_entity.pdbx_description
1 polymer ?
#
loop_
_entity_poly.entity_id
_entity_poly.type
_entity_poly.pdbx_seq_one_letter_code
_entity_poly.pdbx_strand_id
1 'polypeptide(L)'
;MLVATAVDMEQYQAHQRSIVRYFAPHLSNAVLTLQEQRYFALSLARLALVFALPSCAVFYHHDSFLVTPVFVIVVIVCVIELVLAMIELSEDCYKLKILGYYHRKIAKVAGRFPPSMTSSQIRSYYRTRTAFLFALFVGAYVSFLALLVRTPESRVARTWVLYALSVASALVVLRFAKLHLIELPQVLALRIHPEPI
;
A
#
# COMPACT_ATOMS: atom_id res chain seq x y z
N MET A 1 -18.12 -28.33 -19.16
CA MET A 1 -17.27 -28.21 -17.95
C MET A 1 -16.97 -26.75 -17.57
N LEU A 2 -16.70 -25.86 -18.53
CA LEU A 2 -16.51 -24.40 -18.30
C LEU A 2 -17.76 -23.63 -17.79
N VAL A 3 -18.97 -24.12 -18.07
CA VAL A 3 -20.22 -23.44 -17.67
C VAL A 3 -20.54 -23.65 -16.18
N ALA A 4 -20.20 -24.82 -15.62
CA ALA A 4 -20.43 -25.10 -14.20
C ALA A 4 -19.56 -24.23 -13.28
N THR A 5 -18.31 -23.96 -13.69
CA THR A 5 -17.39 -23.09 -12.94
C THR A 5 -17.81 -21.62 -12.98
N ALA A 6 -18.48 -21.17 -14.05
CA ALA A 6 -18.97 -19.79 -14.15
C ALA A 6 -20.21 -19.57 -13.26
N VAL A 7 -21.11 -20.54 -13.20
CA VAL A 7 -22.30 -20.51 -12.33
C VAL A 7 -21.92 -20.58 -10.85
N ASP A 8 -20.95 -21.41 -10.48
CA ASP A 8 -20.40 -21.46 -9.12
C ASP A 8 -19.69 -20.15 -8.74
N MET A 9 -18.96 -19.53 -9.66
CA MET A 9 -18.34 -18.22 -9.45
C MET A 9 -19.37 -17.11 -9.27
N GLU A 10 -20.46 -17.09 -10.05
CA GLU A 10 -21.53 -16.10 -9.89
C GLU A 10 -22.29 -16.28 -8.57
N GLN A 11 -22.60 -17.52 -8.18
CA GLN A 11 -23.24 -17.79 -6.88
C GLN A 11 -22.33 -17.44 -5.70
N TYR A 12 -21.03 -17.74 -5.83
CA TYR A 12 -20.03 -17.34 -4.84
C TYR A 12 -19.93 -15.81 -4.73
N GLN A 13 -19.87 -15.09 -5.85
CA GLN A 13 -19.87 -13.63 -5.88
C GLN A 13 -21.18 -13.04 -5.34
N ALA A 14 -22.33 -13.65 -5.60
CA ALA A 14 -23.63 -13.21 -5.07
C ALA A 14 -23.71 -13.38 -3.55
N HIS A 15 -23.21 -14.50 -3.02
CA HIS A 15 -23.10 -14.75 -1.59
C HIS A 15 -22.09 -13.80 -0.92
N GLN A 16 -20.96 -13.55 -1.56
CA GLN A 16 -19.98 -12.55 -1.14
C GLN A 16 -20.59 -11.13 -1.04
N ARG A 17 -21.38 -10.73 -2.04
CA ARG A 17 -22.10 -9.44 -2.05
C ARG A 17 -23.16 -9.35 -0.95
N SER A 18 -23.85 -10.44 -0.61
CA SER A 18 -24.85 -10.44 0.47
C SER A 18 -24.18 -10.25 1.84
N ILE A 19 -23.04 -10.90 2.08
CA ILE A 19 -22.22 -10.72 3.29
C ILE A 19 -21.76 -9.26 3.40
N VAL A 20 -21.21 -8.66 2.34
CA VAL A 20 -20.76 -7.25 2.37
C VAL A 20 -21.91 -6.30 2.68
N ARG A 21 -23.11 -6.53 2.12
CA ARG A 21 -24.31 -5.71 2.41
C ARG A 21 -24.80 -5.88 3.84
N TYR A 22 -24.64 -7.06 4.43
CA TYR A 22 -25.09 -7.36 5.79
C TYR A 22 -24.15 -6.80 6.87
N PHE A 23 -22.83 -6.83 6.63
CA PHE A 23 -21.83 -6.46 7.63
C PHE A 23 -21.40 -4.99 7.61
N ALA A 24 -21.58 -4.28 6.50
CA ALA A 24 -21.20 -2.86 6.40
C ALA A 24 -22.35 -1.94 5.92
N PRO A 25 -23.56 -2.00 6.52
CA PRO A 25 -24.69 -1.18 6.09
C PRO A 25 -24.44 0.34 6.24
N HIS A 26 -23.42 0.72 7.00
CA HIS A 26 -23.01 2.10 7.30
C HIS A 26 -21.86 2.63 6.42
N LEU A 27 -21.19 1.78 5.63
CA LEU A 27 -20.18 2.24 4.65
C LEU A 27 -20.86 2.51 3.31
N SER A 28 -21.03 3.79 2.98
CA SER A 28 -21.55 4.18 1.66
C SER A 28 -20.60 3.73 0.54
N ASN A 29 -21.17 3.43 -0.64
CA ASN A 29 -20.39 3.09 -1.84
C ASN A 29 -19.33 4.15 -2.18
N ALA A 30 -19.58 5.42 -1.82
CA ALA A 30 -18.63 6.52 -2.00
C ALA A 30 -17.38 6.41 -1.10
N VAL A 31 -17.53 5.94 0.15
CA VAL A 31 -16.39 5.74 1.06
C VAL A 31 -15.56 4.54 0.64
N LEU A 32 -16.21 3.48 0.14
CA LEU A 32 -15.54 2.29 -0.39
C LEU A 32 -14.72 2.62 -1.65
N THR A 33 -15.31 3.32 -2.62
CA THR A 33 -14.62 3.75 -3.86
C THR A 33 -13.44 4.68 -3.58
N LEU A 34 -13.58 5.61 -2.63
CA LEU A 34 -12.45 6.46 -2.21
C LEU A 34 -11.32 5.63 -1.58
N GLN A 35 -11.66 4.56 -0.85
CA GLN A 35 -10.67 3.67 -0.26
C GLN A 35 -9.96 2.84 -1.33
N GLU A 36 -10.70 2.30 -2.31
CA GLU A 36 -10.16 1.62 -3.50
C GLU A 36 -9.13 2.51 -4.22
N GLN A 37 -9.49 3.76 -4.50
CA GLN A 37 -8.60 4.73 -5.15
C GLN A 37 -7.32 4.97 -4.34
N ARG A 38 -7.39 5.05 -3.01
CA ARG A 38 -6.20 5.25 -2.16
C ARG A 38 -5.26 4.06 -2.15
N TYR A 39 -5.80 2.85 -2.15
CA TYR A 39 -4.97 1.65 -2.26
C TYR A 39 -4.32 1.54 -3.63
N PHE A 40 -5.08 1.78 -4.70
CA PHE A 40 -4.54 1.82 -6.05
C PHE A 40 -3.43 2.87 -6.18
N ALA A 41 -3.66 4.08 -5.66
CA ALA A 41 -2.64 5.13 -5.62
C ALA A 41 -1.40 4.72 -4.82
N LEU A 42 -1.55 3.95 -3.73
CA LEU A 42 -0.41 3.43 -2.96
C LEU A 42 0.35 2.33 -3.69
N SER A 43 -0.34 1.45 -4.41
CA SER A 43 0.30 0.44 -5.27
C SER A 43 1.07 1.12 -6.42
N LEU A 44 0.48 2.15 -7.03
CA LEU A 44 1.16 2.95 -8.05
C LEU A 44 2.35 3.73 -7.48
N ALA A 45 2.20 4.33 -6.29
CA ALA A 45 3.29 5.00 -5.60
C ALA A 45 4.41 4.03 -5.25
N ARG A 46 4.10 2.78 -4.89
CA ARG A 46 5.10 1.73 -4.70
C ARG A 46 5.86 1.46 -5.99
N LEU A 47 5.15 1.25 -7.09
CA LEU A 47 5.76 1.03 -8.40
C LEU A 47 6.76 2.16 -8.75
N ALA A 48 6.32 3.41 -8.57
CA ALA A 48 7.13 4.57 -8.87
C ALA A 48 8.33 4.74 -7.92
N LEU A 49 8.11 4.73 -6.61
CA LEU A 49 9.14 5.06 -5.61
C LEU A 49 10.15 3.94 -5.39
N VAL A 50 9.70 2.68 -5.43
CA VAL A 50 10.56 1.53 -5.13
C VAL A 50 11.32 1.08 -6.38
N PHE A 51 10.69 1.11 -7.54
CA PHE A 51 11.26 0.48 -8.73
C PHE A 51 11.65 1.51 -9.78
N ALA A 52 10.71 2.34 -10.24
CA ALA A 52 10.95 3.23 -11.37
C ALA A 52 12.03 4.29 -11.08
N LEU A 53 11.88 5.08 -10.00
CA LEU A 53 12.80 6.17 -9.69
C LEU A 53 14.24 5.72 -9.39
N PRO A 54 14.47 4.70 -8.54
CA PRO A 54 15.82 4.17 -8.35
C PRO A 54 16.42 3.60 -9.64
N SER A 55 15.62 2.92 -10.46
CA SER A 55 16.09 2.36 -11.74
C SER A 55 16.46 3.44 -12.74
N CYS A 56 15.64 4.51 -12.86
CA CYS A 56 15.97 5.67 -13.67
C CYS A 56 17.24 6.38 -13.18
N ALA A 57 17.43 6.47 -11.87
CA ALA A 57 18.63 7.08 -11.28
C ALA A 57 19.91 6.28 -11.59
N VAL A 58 19.85 4.95 -11.60
CA VAL A 58 20.98 4.10 -12.04
C VAL A 58 21.18 4.22 -13.54
N PHE A 59 20.11 4.14 -14.32
CA PHE A 59 20.16 4.18 -15.78
C PHE A 59 20.80 5.48 -16.31
N TYR A 60 20.62 6.61 -15.61
CA TYR A 60 21.18 7.91 -16.02
C TYR A 60 22.70 7.92 -16.25
N HIS A 61 23.46 7.06 -15.57
CA HIS A 61 24.92 6.96 -15.74
C HIS A 61 25.44 5.57 -16.12
N HIS A 62 24.58 4.55 -16.12
CA HIS A 62 24.98 3.17 -16.30
C HIS A 62 24.12 2.52 -17.38
N ASP A 63 24.46 2.73 -18.66
CA ASP A 63 23.76 2.10 -19.79
C ASP A 63 23.81 0.56 -19.68
N SER A 64 24.88 0.03 -19.07
CA SER A 64 25.07 -1.37 -18.71
C SER A 64 23.97 -1.94 -17.79
N PHE A 65 23.20 -1.10 -17.10
CA PHE A 65 22.13 -1.52 -16.19
C PHE A 65 21.05 -2.32 -16.91
N LEU A 66 20.70 -1.97 -18.15
CA LEU A 66 19.69 -2.69 -18.94
C LEU A 66 20.07 -4.14 -19.23
N VAL A 67 21.37 -4.45 -19.22
CA VAL A 67 21.91 -5.78 -19.49
C VAL A 67 22.04 -6.61 -18.21
N THR A 68 21.82 -6.00 -17.03
CA THR A 68 21.90 -6.72 -15.76
C THR A 68 20.64 -7.55 -15.49
N PRO A 69 20.77 -8.73 -14.86
CA PRO A 69 19.60 -9.53 -14.44
C PRO A 69 18.70 -8.78 -13.45
N VAL A 70 19.27 -7.80 -12.72
CA VAL A 70 18.51 -6.97 -11.78
C VAL A 70 17.45 -6.14 -12.50
N PHE A 71 17.76 -5.57 -13.68
CA PHE A 71 16.77 -4.84 -14.46
C PHE A 71 15.60 -5.72 -14.87
N VAL A 72 15.87 -6.94 -15.36
CA VAL A 72 14.82 -7.91 -15.72
C VAL A 72 13.95 -8.27 -14.52
N ILE A 73 14.56 -8.54 -13.36
CA ILE A 73 13.82 -8.82 -12.12
C ILE A 73 12.94 -7.63 -11.74
N VAL A 74 13.47 -6.41 -11.81
CA VAL A 74 12.70 -5.19 -11.50
C VAL A 74 11.51 -5.05 -12.44
N VAL A 75 11.69 -5.26 -13.75
CA VAL A 75 10.60 -5.21 -14.72
C VAL A 75 9.54 -6.27 -14.43
N ILE A 76 9.95 -7.52 -14.13
CA ILE A 76 9.01 -8.60 -13.78
C ILE A 76 8.22 -8.24 -12.52
N VAL A 77 8.88 -7.77 -11.47
CA VAL A 77 8.22 -7.37 -10.22
C VAL A 77 7.27 -6.19 -10.47
N CYS A 78 7.66 -5.22 -11.30
CA CYS A 78 6.79 -4.13 -11.72
C CYS A 78 5.53 -4.62 -12.42
N VAL A 79 5.67 -5.56 -13.37
CA VAL A 79 4.52 -6.16 -14.08
C VAL A 79 3.63 -6.92 -13.10
N ILE A 80 4.20 -7.74 -12.21
CA ILE A 80 3.43 -8.49 -11.21
C ILE A 80 2.66 -7.55 -10.29
N GLU A 81 3.30 -6.51 -9.75
CA GLU A 81 2.62 -5.54 -8.87
C GLU A 81 1.53 -4.76 -9.62
N LEU A 82 1.75 -4.43 -10.91
CA LEU A 82 0.75 -3.78 -11.74
C LEU A 82 -0.46 -4.70 -12.00
N VAL A 83 -0.21 -5.96 -12.35
CA VAL A 83 -1.25 -6.98 -12.57
C VAL A 83 -2.04 -7.20 -11.28
N LEU A 84 -1.37 -7.34 -10.13
CA LEU A 84 -2.02 -7.46 -8.83
C LEU A 84 -2.89 -6.23 -8.51
N ALA A 85 -2.39 -5.02 -8.79
CA ALA A 85 -3.16 -3.79 -8.60
C ALA A 85 -4.40 -3.72 -9.52
N MET A 86 -4.29 -4.22 -10.76
CA MET A 86 -5.41 -4.29 -11.70
C MET A 86 -6.44 -5.34 -11.30
N ILE A 87 -5.99 -6.52 -10.84
CA ILE A 87 -6.89 -7.56 -10.30
C ILE A 87 -7.63 -7.02 -9.09
N GLU A 88 -6.94 -6.35 -8.15
CA GLU A 88 -7.57 -5.73 -6.98
C GLU A 88 -8.58 -4.64 -7.35
N LEU A 89 -8.40 -3.94 -8.48
CA LEU A 89 -9.37 -2.96 -8.99
C LEU A 89 -10.62 -3.62 -9.61
N SER A 90 -10.49 -4.86 -10.10
CA SER A 90 -11.52 -5.54 -10.91
C SER A 90 -12.56 -6.32 -10.10
N GLU A 91 -12.39 -6.53 -8.79
CA GLU A 91 -13.15 -7.54 -8.05
C GLU A 91 -13.92 -7.05 -6.80
N ASP A 92 -15.16 -7.54 -6.64
CA ASP A 92 -15.94 -7.50 -5.38
C ASP A 92 -15.22 -8.22 -4.21
N CYS A 93 -14.25 -9.08 -4.50
CA CYS A 93 -13.36 -9.75 -3.54
C CYS A 93 -12.59 -8.73 -2.67
N TYR A 94 -12.34 -7.53 -3.20
CA TYR A 94 -11.67 -6.45 -2.49
C TYR A 94 -12.49 -5.93 -1.29
N LYS A 95 -13.82 -5.84 -1.43
CA LYS A 95 -14.72 -5.43 -0.34
C LYS A 95 -14.68 -6.43 0.82
N LEU A 96 -14.57 -7.73 0.51
CA LEU A 96 -14.42 -8.77 1.52
C LEU A 96 -13.05 -8.81 2.16
N LYS A 97 -11.98 -8.51 1.40
CA LYS A 97 -10.62 -8.39 1.94
C LYS A 97 -10.53 -7.19 2.88
N ILE A 98 -11.16 -6.07 2.53
CA ILE A 98 -11.32 -4.91 3.40
C ILE A 98 -12.13 -5.29 4.64
N LEU A 99 -13.27 -5.96 4.48
CA LEU A 99 -14.15 -6.34 5.60
C LEU A 99 -13.45 -7.32 6.56
N GLY A 100 -12.78 -8.34 6.04
CA GLY A 100 -11.98 -9.27 6.83
C GLY A 100 -10.71 -8.64 7.42
N TYR A 101 -10.24 -7.53 6.87
CA TYR A 101 -9.20 -6.70 7.48
C TYR A 101 -9.76 -5.84 8.60
N TYR A 102 -10.92 -5.20 8.39
CA TYR A 102 -11.69 -4.48 9.42
C TYR A 102 -11.90 -5.38 10.63
N HIS A 103 -12.47 -6.57 10.45
CA HIS A 103 -12.75 -7.51 11.55
C HIS A 103 -11.49 -7.92 12.34
N ARG A 104 -10.37 -8.21 11.65
CA ARG A 104 -9.07 -8.50 12.29
C ARG A 104 -8.44 -7.30 13.00
N LYS A 105 -8.68 -6.08 12.51
CA LYS A 105 -8.15 -4.84 13.08
C LYS A 105 -9.00 -4.31 14.22
N ILE A 106 -10.32 -4.46 14.18
CA ILE A 106 -11.24 -4.14 15.29
C ILE A 106 -10.73 -4.84 16.56
N ALA A 107 -10.54 -6.16 16.51
CA ALA A 107 -10.06 -6.94 17.65
C ALA A 107 -8.69 -6.48 18.20
N LYS A 108 -7.77 -6.02 17.34
CA LYS A 108 -6.40 -5.60 17.76
C LYS A 108 -6.28 -4.13 18.14
N VAL A 109 -7.12 -3.25 17.59
CA VAL A 109 -6.95 -1.79 17.67
C VAL A 109 -8.06 -1.13 18.47
N ALA A 110 -9.31 -1.58 18.36
CA ALA A 110 -10.41 -1.04 19.17
C ALA A 110 -10.18 -1.28 20.66
N GLY A 111 -9.58 -2.42 21.04
CA GLY A 111 -9.20 -2.71 22.43
C GLY A 111 -8.01 -1.91 22.97
N ARG A 112 -7.27 -1.15 22.13
CA ARG A 112 -6.08 -0.39 22.55
C ARG A 112 -6.35 1.07 22.90
N PHE A 113 -7.45 1.65 22.44
CA PHE A 113 -7.77 3.05 22.69
C PHE A 113 -8.89 3.17 23.72
N PRO A 114 -8.71 3.95 24.81
CA PRO A 114 -9.76 4.16 25.79
C PRO A 114 -11.01 4.77 25.13
N PRO A 115 -12.23 4.39 25.56
CA PRO A 115 -13.46 4.95 25.01
C PRO A 115 -13.54 6.48 25.15
N SER A 116 -12.88 7.06 26.15
CA SER A 116 -12.80 8.50 26.43
C SER A 116 -11.95 9.32 25.45
N MET A 117 -11.08 8.70 24.65
CA MET A 117 -10.04 9.41 23.89
C MET A 117 -10.54 9.86 22.52
N THR A 118 -10.97 11.10 22.30
CA THR A 118 -11.59 11.63 21.04
C THR A 118 -10.85 11.31 19.72
N SER A 119 -11.57 11.37 18.59
CA SER A 119 -11.03 11.10 17.23
C SER A 119 -9.85 12.01 16.85
N SER A 120 -9.84 13.25 17.35
CA SER A 120 -8.74 14.20 17.16
C SER A 120 -7.48 13.78 17.91
N GLN A 121 -7.63 13.24 19.13
CA GLN A 121 -6.51 12.72 19.92
C GLN A 121 -5.88 11.48 19.26
N ILE A 122 -6.68 10.59 18.67
CA ILE A 122 -6.17 9.43 17.92
C ILE A 122 -5.39 9.90 16.69
N ARG A 123 -5.93 10.86 15.93
CA ARG A 123 -5.22 11.45 14.77
C ARG A 123 -3.90 12.11 15.20
N SER A 124 -3.90 12.84 16.31
CA SER A 124 -2.70 13.46 16.88
C SER A 124 -1.66 12.40 17.27
N TYR A 125 -2.07 11.33 17.95
CA TYR A 125 -1.20 10.22 18.33
C TYR A 125 -0.54 9.55 17.10
N TYR A 126 -1.31 9.24 16.07
CA TYR A 126 -0.78 8.68 14.82
C TYR A 126 0.20 9.64 14.13
N ARG A 127 -0.15 10.93 14.05
CA ARG A 127 0.70 11.96 13.42
C ARG A 127 2.01 12.12 14.18
N THR A 128 1.97 12.35 15.48
CA THR A 128 3.18 12.62 16.29
C THR A 128 4.12 11.43 16.30
N ARG A 129 3.59 10.20 16.39
CA ARG A 129 4.41 8.98 16.42
C ARG A 129 5.19 8.74 15.13
N THR A 130 4.69 9.21 14.00
CA THR A 130 5.20 8.81 12.68
C THR A 130 5.74 9.97 11.85
N ALA A 131 5.40 11.22 12.16
CA ALA A 131 5.82 12.39 11.38
C ALA A 131 7.34 12.53 11.32
N PHE A 132 8.02 12.38 12.46
CA PHE A 132 9.49 12.47 12.52
C PHE A 132 10.17 11.38 11.69
N LEU A 133 9.76 10.12 11.89
CA LEU A 133 10.31 8.99 11.12
C LEU A 133 9.99 9.12 9.63
N PHE A 134 8.78 9.54 9.28
CA PHE A 134 8.39 9.77 7.89
C PHE A 134 9.29 10.81 7.23
N ALA A 135 9.49 11.97 7.86
CA ALA A 135 10.37 13.02 7.35
C ALA A 135 11.81 12.53 7.21
N LEU A 136 12.32 11.79 8.20
CA LEU A 136 13.67 11.21 8.17
C LEU A 136 13.86 10.24 6.99
N PHE A 137 12.92 9.32 6.78
CA PHE A 137 13.02 8.35 5.68
C PHE A 137 12.77 8.96 4.30
N VAL A 138 11.92 10.00 4.19
CA VAL A 138 11.80 10.78 2.96
C VAL A 138 13.12 11.50 2.65
N GLY A 139 13.72 12.15 3.64
CA GLY A 139 15.02 12.81 3.48
C GLY A 139 16.13 11.83 3.10
N ALA A 140 16.16 10.66 3.74
CA ALA A 140 17.10 9.58 3.41
C ALA A 140 16.91 9.08 1.98
N TYR A 141 15.66 8.81 1.56
CA TYR A 141 15.33 8.39 0.19
C TYR A 141 15.85 9.37 -0.86
N VAL A 142 15.53 10.66 -0.69
CA VAL A 142 15.96 11.73 -1.62
C VAL A 142 17.48 11.84 -1.63
N SER A 143 18.13 11.75 -0.46
CA SER A 143 19.59 11.81 -0.35
C SER A 143 20.26 10.62 -1.06
N PHE A 144 19.73 9.40 -0.89
CA PHE A 144 20.26 8.21 -1.55
C PHE A 144 20.07 8.28 -3.07
N LEU A 145 18.91 8.73 -3.55
CA LEU A 145 18.71 8.97 -4.99
C LEU A 145 19.69 10.01 -5.54
N ALA A 146 19.85 11.15 -4.86
CA ALA A 146 20.78 12.20 -5.29
C ALA A 146 22.24 11.71 -5.31
N LEU A 147 22.63 10.88 -4.33
CA LEU A 147 23.95 10.26 -4.31
C LEU A 147 24.10 9.18 -5.40
N LEU A 148 23.03 8.44 -5.70
CA LEU A 148 23.01 7.42 -6.75
C LEU A 148 23.23 8.06 -8.12
N VAL A 149 22.51 9.15 -8.41
CA VAL A 149 22.70 9.96 -9.63
C VAL A 149 24.09 10.60 -9.71
N ARG A 150 24.79 10.79 -8.60
CA ARG A 150 26.16 11.35 -8.61
C ARG A 150 27.26 10.30 -8.57
N THR A 151 26.91 9.01 -8.52
CA THR A 151 27.91 7.94 -8.40
C THR A 151 28.45 7.57 -9.79
N PRO A 152 29.78 7.60 -9.99
CA PRO A 152 30.38 7.26 -11.29
C PRO A 152 30.33 5.76 -11.57
N GLU A 153 30.38 5.40 -12.85
CA GLU A 153 30.22 4.01 -13.31
C GLU A 153 31.21 3.01 -12.68
N SER A 154 32.42 3.48 -12.39
CA SER A 154 33.50 2.68 -11.79
C SER A 154 33.20 2.20 -10.35
N ARG A 155 32.21 2.76 -9.67
CA ARG A 155 31.89 2.45 -8.26
C ARG A 155 30.66 1.55 -8.11
N VAL A 156 30.65 0.43 -8.82
CA VAL A 156 29.55 -0.55 -8.88
C VAL A 156 29.01 -0.93 -7.49
N ALA A 157 29.88 -1.24 -6.52
CA ALA A 157 29.45 -1.61 -5.16
C ALA A 157 28.69 -0.48 -4.45
N ARG A 158 29.11 0.77 -4.64
CA ARG A 158 28.44 1.94 -4.06
C ARG A 158 27.07 2.15 -4.70
N THR A 159 26.95 1.97 -6.03
CA THR A 159 25.69 2.06 -6.76
C THR A 159 24.67 1.08 -6.19
N TRP A 160 25.03 -0.19 -5.99
CA TRP A 160 24.12 -1.20 -5.43
C TRP A 160 23.73 -0.94 -3.98
N VAL A 161 24.66 -0.48 -3.14
CA VAL A 161 24.34 -0.11 -1.76
C VAL A 161 23.35 1.06 -1.72
N LEU A 162 23.59 2.11 -2.50
CA LEU A 162 22.70 3.27 -2.57
C LEU A 162 21.34 2.91 -3.18
N TYR A 163 21.31 2.03 -4.18
CA TYR A 163 20.07 1.48 -4.75
C TYR A 163 19.26 0.76 -3.67
N ALA A 164 19.86 -0.19 -2.94
CA ALA A 164 19.18 -0.94 -1.88
C ALA A 164 18.69 -0.02 -0.74
N LEU A 165 19.49 0.98 -0.35
CA LEU A 165 19.09 1.96 0.68
C LEU A 165 17.93 2.85 0.22
N SER A 166 17.90 3.23 -1.07
CA SER A 166 16.77 3.98 -1.64
C SER A 166 15.49 3.13 -1.63
N VAL A 167 15.57 1.87 -2.06
CA VAL A 167 14.46 0.90 -2.04
C VAL A 167 13.93 0.71 -0.61
N ALA A 168 14.82 0.44 0.35
CA ALA A 168 14.45 0.25 1.74
C ALA A 168 13.75 1.49 2.32
N SER A 169 14.27 2.69 2.02
CA SER A 169 13.69 3.94 2.49
C SER A 169 12.29 4.17 1.89
N ALA A 170 12.12 3.93 0.59
CA ALA A 170 10.82 4.03 -0.07
C ALA A 170 9.78 3.07 0.53
N LEU A 171 10.17 1.83 0.85
CA LEU A 171 9.28 0.86 1.50
C LEU A 171 8.80 1.32 2.88
N VAL A 172 9.67 1.95 3.66
CA VAL A 172 9.31 2.52 4.96
C VAL A 172 8.35 3.73 4.79
N VAL A 173 8.63 4.62 3.84
CA VAL A 173 7.74 5.75 3.51
C VAL A 173 6.34 5.26 3.12
N LEU A 174 6.27 4.25 2.25
CA LEU A 174 5.00 3.64 1.82
C LEU A 174 4.26 2.95 2.96
N ARG A 175 4.99 2.34 3.90
CA ARG A 175 4.38 1.75 5.11
C ARG A 175 3.69 2.81 5.96
N PHE A 176 4.35 3.96 6.17
CA PHE A 176 3.74 5.08 6.88
C PHE A 176 2.58 5.70 6.10
N ALA A 177 2.72 5.86 4.79
CA ALA A 177 1.64 6.36 3.93
C ALA A 177 0.41 5.44 3.98
N LYS A 178 0.58 4.12 3.93
CA LYS A 178 -0.48 3.13 4.15
C LYS A 178 -1.13 3.31 5.52
N LEU A 179 -0.34 3.46 6.57
CA LEU A 179 -0.85 3.63 7.93
C LEU A 179 -1.73 4.89 8.06
N HIS A 180 -1.39 5.99 7.38
CA HIS A 180 -2.17 7.25 7.43
C HIS A 180 -3.34 7.33 6.46
N LEU A 181 -3.18 6.85 5.23
CA LEU A 181 -4.18 7.01 4.17
C LEU A 181 -5.24 5.91 4.19
N ILE A 182 -4.89 4.75 4.73
CA ILE A 182 -5.75 3.57 4.79
C ILE A 182 -6.11 3.27 6.23
N GLU A 183 -5.13 2.94 7.08
CA GLU A 183 -5.44 2.33 8.38
C GLU A 183 -6.09 3.34 9.35
N LEU A 184 -5.66 4.60 9.34
CA LEU A 184 -6.21 5.63 10.22
C LEU A 184 -7.69 5.97 9.90
N PRO A 185 -8.09 6.25 8.64
CA PRO A 185 -9.50 6.43 8.29
C PRO A 185 -10.38 5.24 8.68
N GLN A 186 -9.89 4.01 8.50
CA GLN A 186 -10.60 2.79 8.89
C GLN A 186 -10.84 2.73 10.41
N VAL A 187 -9.82 3.02 11.22
CA VAL A 187 -9.94 3.07 12.70
C VAL A 187 -10.94 4.13 13.14
N LEU A 188 -10.96 5.29 12.47
CA LEU A 188 -11.90 6.35 12.78
C LEU A 188 -13.34 5.97 12.41
N ALA A 189 -13.55 5.31 11.27
CA ALA A 189 -14.88 4.85 10.83
C ALA A 189 -15.49 3.83 11.80
N LEU A 190 -14.70 2.82 12.20
CA LEU A 190 -15.11 1.79 13.17
C LEU A 190 -15.53 2.35 14.53
N ARG A 191 -14.96 3.48 14.91
CA ARG A 191 -15.28 4.09 16.19
C ARG A 191 -16.62 4.83 16.19
N ILE A 192 -16.98 5.41 15.05
CA ILE A 192 -18.22 6.17 14.88
C ILE A 192 -19.41 5.20 14.77
N HIS A 193 -19.20 4.03 14.16
CA HIS A 193 -20.19 2.97 14.03
C HIS A 193 -19.62 1.65 14.58
N PRO A 194 -19.67 1.44 15.92
CA PRO A 194 -19.31 0.14 16.47
C PRO A 194 -20.27 -0.92 15.92
N GLU A 195 -19.74 -2.09 15.53
CA GLU A 195 -20.58 -3.24 15.15
C GLU A 195 -21.56 -3.54 16.31
N PRO A 196 -22.86 -3.77 16.04
CA PRO A 196 -23.75 -4.28 17.06
C PRO A 196 -23.22 -5.66 17.48
N ILE A 197 -22.87 -5.78 18.77
CA ILE A 197 -22.44 -7.03 19.41
C ILE A 197 -23.59 -8.03 19.37
#